data_AF-A0A382Q476-F1
#
_entry.id   AF-A0A382Q476-F1
#
_cell.length_a   1.000
_cell.length_b   1.000
_cell.length_c   1.000
_cell.angle_alpha   90.00
_cell.angle_beta   90.00
_cell.angle_gamma   90.00
#
_symmetry.space_group_name_H-M   'P 1'
#
loop_
_entity.id
_entity.type
_entity.pdbx_description
1 polymer ?
#
loop_
_entity_poly.entity_id
_entity_poly.type
_entity_poly.pdbx_seq_one_letter_code
_entity_poly.pdbx_strand_id
1 'polypeptide(L)' 'AHVAAARLLPDPRGTIRYLVTRDGPQPVGHVTAPIDYEHYLEKQIRPIVCTIGQVCDLDVEIALGGTPDMFRSLG' A
#
# COMPACT_ATOMS: atom_id res chain seq x y z
N ALA A 1 5.19 9.91 8.41
CA ALA A 1 3.74 9.75 8.13
C ALA A 1 2.88 9.92 9.39
N HIS A 2 3.06 9.09 10.43
CA HIS A 2 2.23 9.15 11.64
C HIS A 2 2.25 10.51 12.37
N VAL A 3 3.40 11.20 12.50
CA VAL A 3 3.44 12.55 13.11
C VAL A 3 2.61 13.57 12.33
N ALA A 4 2.66 13.50 10.99
CA ALA A 4 1.88 14.40 10.14
C ALA A 4 0.38 14.15 10.28
N ALA A 5 -0.05 12.88 10.33
CA ALA A 5 -1.45 12.54 10.61
C ALA A 5 -1.88 12.94 12.04
N ALA A 6 -1.01 12.74 13.04
CA ALA A 6 -1.30 13.08 14.44
C ALA A 6 -1.58 14.57 14.62
N ARG A 7 -0.87 15.45 13.90
CA ARG A 7 -1.06 16.90 13.95
C ARG A 7 -2.46 17.36 13.50
N LEU A 8 -3.22 16.51 12.82
CA LEU A 8 -4.60 16.80 12.40
C LEU A 8 -5.64 16.46 13.47
N LEU A 9 -5.24 15.79 14.57
CA LEU A 9 -6.13 15.49 15.70
C LEU A 9 -6.12 16.63 16.72
N PRO A 10 -7.26 16.88 17.41
CA PRO A 10 -7.35 17.91 18.44
C PRO A 10 -6.52 17.61 19.69
N ASP A 11 -6.33 16.32 20.03
CA ASP A 11 -5.52 15.88 21.18
C ASP A 11 -4.74 14.58 20.85
N PRO A 12 -3.60 14.70 20.12
CA PRO A 12 -2.84 13.54 19.67
C PRO A 12 -2.03 12.91 20.80
N ARG A 13 -2.35 11.66 21.15
CA ARG A 13 -1.64 10.87 22.16
C ARG A 13 -1.61 9.38 21.82
N GLY A 14 -0.51 8.71 22.19
CA GLY A 14 -0.37 7.26 22.03
C GLY A 14 -0.32 6.78 20.58
N THR A 15 -0.85 5.59 20.33
CA THR A 15 -0.91 4.97 19.00
C THR A 15 -2.03 5.58 18.17
N ILE A 16 -1.72 5.89 16.90
CA ILE A 16 -2.70 6.40 15.95
C ILE A 16 -2.91 5.42 14.79
N ARG A 17 -4.10 5.45 14.20
CA ARG A 17 -4.39 4.82 12.90
C ARG A 17 -4.57 5.91 11.87
N TYR A 18 -3.97 5.76 10.70
CA TYR A 18 -4.03 6.75 9.62
C TYR A 18 -4.05 6.05 8.27
N LEU A 19 -4.53 6.76 7.26
CA LEU A 19 -4.44 6.38 5.85
C LEU A 19 -3.56 7.40 5.12
N VAL A 20 -2.69 6.93 4.22
CA VAL A 20 -2.05 7.81 3.23
C VAL A 20 -3.08 8.16 2.16
N THR A 21 -3.28 9.46 1.98
CA THR A 21 -4.20 10.05 1.00
C THR A 21 -3.40 10.87 -0.01
N ARG A 22 -4.05 11.34 -1.07
CA ARG A 22 -3.41 12.20 -2.09
C ARG A 22 -2.89 13.52 -1.52
N ASP A 23 -3.45 13.97 -0.39
CA ASP A 23 -2.98 15.17 0.33
C ASP A 23 -2.10 14.82 1.54
N GLY A 24 -1.52 13.61 1.55
CA GLY A 24 -0.67 13.10 2.62
C GLY A 24 -1.41 12.24 3.65
N PRO A 25 -0.75 11.86 4.76
CA PRO A 25 -1.32 10.95 5.76
C PRO A 25 -2.37 11.65 6.63
N GLN A 26 -3.56 11.07 6.72
CA GLN A 26 -4.69 11.58 7.48
C GLN A 26 -5.18 10.55 8.51
N PRO A 27 -5.55 10.96 9.74
CA PRO A 27 -5.96 10.03 10.77
C PRO A 27 -7.32 9.42 10.46
N VAL A 28 -7.52 8.15 10.85
CA VAL A 28 -8.81 7.46 10.69
C VAL A 28 -9.89 8.25 11.43
N GLY A 29 -11.00 8.54 10.74
CA GLY A 29 -12.08 9.39 11.26
C GLY A 29 -11.99 10.87 10.88
N HIS A 30 -10.86 11.34 10.33
CA HIS A 30 -10.70 12.70 9.78
C HIS A 30 -10.07 12.67 8.38
N VAL A 31 -10.47 11.68 7.57
CA VAL A 31 -10.03 11.55 6.18
C VAL A 31 -10.89 12.46 5.32
N THR A 32 -10.26 13.37 4.59
CA THR A 32 -10.91 14.37 3.74
C THR A 32 -10.48 14.26 2.27
N ALA A 33 -9.33 13.64 2.00
CA ALA A 33 -8.81 13.45 0.66
C ALA A 33 -8.93 11.99 0.21
N PRO A 34 -9.03 11.72 -1.11
CA PRO A 34 -9.02 10.35 -1.63
C PRO A 34 -7.76 9.58 -1.22
N ILE A 35 -7.91 8.29 -0.97
CA ILE A 35 -6.79 7.40 -0.66
C ILE A 35 -5.81 7.38 -1.84
N ASP A 36 -4.51 7.44 -1.54
CA ASP A 36 -3.45 7.33 -2.55
C ASP A 36 -3.11 5.87 -2.78
N TYR A 37 -3.88 5.19 -3.64
CA TYR A 37 -3.66 3.76 -3.92
C TYR A 37 -2.30 3.45 -4.54
N GLU A 38 -1.74 4.37 -5.32
CA GLU A 38 -0.41 4.22 -5.92
C GLU A 38 0.66 4.09 -4.82
N HIS A 39 0.54 4.92 -3.77
CA HIS A 39 1.41 4.80 -2.60
C HIS A 39 1.38 3.40 -1.98
N TYR A 40 0.20 2.79 -1.81
CA TYR A 40 0.11 1.44 -1.23
C TYR A 40 0.64 0.37 -2.19
N LEU A 41 0.37 0.49 -3.48
CA LEU A 41 0.91 -0.41 -4.49
C LEU A 41 2.44 -0.43 -4.44
N GLU A 42 3.06 0.75 -4.50
CA GLU A 42 4.51 0.88 -4.61
C GLU A 42 5.26 0.69 -3.28
N LYS A 43 4.67 1.12 -2.15
CA LYS A 43 5.36 1.09 -0.85
C LYS A 43 5.00 -0.09 0.03
N GLN A 44 3.94 -0.84 -0.29
CA GLN A 44 3.49 -1.96 0.53
C GLN A 44 3.34 -3.24 -0.29
N ILE A 45 2.49 -3.23 -1.31
CA ILE A 45 2.17 -4.46 -2.06
C ILE A 45 3.37 -4.93 -2.89
N ARG A 46 3.94 -4.07 -3.73
CA ARG A 46 5.11 -4.41 -4.59
C ARG A 46 6.28 -4.96 -3.75
N PRO A 47 6.73 -4.31 -2.67
CA PRO A 47 7.79 -4.86 -1.83
C PRO A 47 7.49 -6.28 -1.32
N ILE A 48 6.26 -6.54 -0.85
CA ILE A 48 5.85 -7.87 -0.38
C ILE A 48 5.91 -8.90 -1.51
N VAL A 49 5.34 -8.58 -2.68
CA VAL A 49 5.32 -9.47 -3.85
C VAL A 49 6.75 -9.75 -4.34
N CYS A 50 7.61 -8.73 -4.40
CA CYS A 50 9.02 -8.88 -4.73
C CYS A 50 9.73 -9.84 -3.78
N THR A 51 9.50 -9.73 -2.47
CA THR A 51 10.11 -10.63 -1.47
C THR A 51 9.66 -12.08 -1.67
N ILE A 52 8.37 -12.30 -1.96
CA ILE A 52 7.86 -13.66 -2.23
C ILE A 52 8.48 -14.21 -3.52
N GLY A 53 8.57 -13.40 -4.59
CA GLY A 53 9.19 -13.80 -5.86
C GLY A 53 10.67 -14.18 -5.76
N GLN A 54 11.38 -13.78 -4.71
CA GLN A 54 12.76 -14.22 -4.48
C GLN A 54 12.88 -15.69 -4.05
N VAL A 55 11.81 -16.26 -3.50
CA VAL A 55 11.80 -17.61 -2.92
C VAL A 55 10.79 -18.55 -3.58
N CYS A 56 9.95 -18.02 -4.48
CA CYS A 56 8.91 -18.74 -5.19
C CYS A 56 9.02 -18.43 -6.68
N ASP A 57 8.61 -19.36 -7.53
CA ASP A 57 8.44 -19.16 -8.97
C ASP A 57 7.20 -18.29 -9.24
N LEU A 58 7.36 -16.98 -8.98
CA LEU A 58 6.34 -15.94 -9.12
C LEU A 58 6.94 -14.79 -9.93
N ASP A 59 6.35 -14.52 -11.09
CA ASP A 59 6.63 -13.30 -11.84
C ASP A 59 5.93 -12.11 -11.17
N VAL A 60 6.74 -11.19 -10.66
CA VAL A 60 6.30 -10.01 -9.91
C VAL A 60 5.46 -9.06 -10.76
N GLU A 61 5.84 -8.85 -12.02
CA GLU A 61 5.16 -7.88 -12.88
C GLU A 61 3.81 -8.41 -13.37
N ILE A 62 3.74 -9.72 -13.62
CA ILE A 62 2.47 -10.41 -13.87
C ILE A 62 1.56 -10.34 -12.64
N ALA A 63 2.10 -10.66 -11.45
CA ALA A 63 1.33 -10.66 -10.20
C ALA A 63 0.77 -9.29 -9.83
N LEU A 64 1.49 -8.21 -10.12
CA LEU A 64 1.06 -6.83 -9.86
C LEU A 64 0.17 -6.27 -10.98
N GLY A 65 0.42 -6.65 -12.24
CA GLY A 65 -0.32 -6.19 -13.41
C GLY A 65 -1.67 -6.87 -13.61
N GLY A 66 -1.92 -8.00 -12.94
CA GLY A 66 -3.19 -8.73 -13.02
C GLY A 66 -3.43 -9.44 -14.35
N THR A 67 -2.45 -9.48 -15.24
CA THR A 67 -2.53 -10.22 -16.49
C THR A 67 -2.36 -11.71 -16.18
N PRO A 68 -3.31 -12.60 -16.54
CA PRO A 68 -3.11 -14.03 -16.36
C PRO A 68 -1.92 -14.48 -17.20
N ASP A 69 -0.98 -15.20 -16.57
CA ASP A 69 0.13 -15.81 -17.29
C ASP A 69 -0.39 -16.94 -18.17
N MET A 70 -0.69 -16.60 -19.44
CA MET A 70 -1.25 -17.55 -20.42
C MET A 70 -0.27 -18.70 -20.75
N PHE A 71 0.99 -18.62 -20.31
CA PHE A 71 2.03 -19.61 -20.63
C PHE A 71 2.21 -20.72 -19.59
N ARG A 72 1.60 -20.63 -18.40
CA ARG A 72 1.69 -21.70 -17.38
C ARG A 72 0.83 -22.93 -17.67
N SER A 73 -0.03 -22.89 -18.70
CA SER A 73 -0.94 -23.98 -19.08
C SER A 73 -0.32 -25.05 -20.02
N LEU A 74 0.96 -24.95 -20.37
CA LEU A 74 1.62 -25.86 -21.33
C LEU A 74 2.83 -26.62 -20.76
N GLY A 75 2.86 -26.81 -19.44
CA GLY A 75 3.86 -27.66 -18.76
C GLY A 75 3.27 -28.98 -18.26
#